data_AF-Q49VZ0-F1
#
_entry.id   AF-Q49VZ0-F1
#
_cell.length_a   1.000
_cell.length_b   1.000
_cell.length_c   1.000
_cell.angle_alpha   90.00
_cell.angle_beta   90.00
_cell.angle_gamma   90.00
#
_symmetry.space_group_name_H-M   'P 1'
#
loop_
_entity.id
_entity.type
_entity.pdbx_description
1 polymer ?
#
loop_
_entity_poly.entity_id
_entity_poly.type
_entity_poly.pdbx_seq_one_letter_code
_entity_poly.pdbx_strand_id
1 'polypeptide(L)' 'MKVLAYNERAIKSYENVGFKVEGEEREGAYINGKYETDIHMSILKSEYQQSNV' A
#
# COMPACT_ATOMS: atom_id res chain seq x y z
N MET A 1 5.30 -2.65 2.28
CA MET A 1 5.08 -1.27 2.78
C MET A 1 3.67 -1.18 3.31
N LYS A 2 3.43 -0.39 4.35
CA LYS A 2 2.09 -0.12 4.87
C LYS A 2 1.61 1.28 4.49
N VAL A 3 0.35 1.42 4.13
CA VAL A 3 -0.32 2.70 3.90
C VAL A 3 -1.75 2.62 4.45
N LEU A 4 -2.24 3.69 5.06
CA LEU A 4 -3.61 3.70 5.59
C LEU A 4 -4.62 3.59 4.46
N ALA A 5 -5.63 2.73 4.63
CA ALA A 5 -6.63 2.42 3.60
C ALA A 5 -7.37 3.65 3.07
N TYR A 6 -7.60 4.66 3.92
CA TYR A 6 -8.26 5.90 3.52
C TYR A 6 -7.37 6.84 2.69
N ASN A 7 -6.06 6.60 2.61
CA ASN A 7 -5.13 7.45 1.86
C ASN A 7 -5.02 6.98 0.39
N GLU A 8 -6.14 7.08 -0.33
CA GLU A 8 -6.25 6.66 -1.73
C GLU A 8 -5.22 7.34 -2.64
N ARG A 9 -4.82 8.58 -2.32
CA ARG A 9 -3.81 9.30 -3.10
C ARG A 9 -2.44 8.63 -3.02
N ALA A 10 -2.02 8.22 -1.83
CA ALA A 10 -0.76 7.51 -1.65
C ALA A 10 -0.81 6.14 -2.34
N ILE A 11 -1.90 5.40 -2.15
CA ILE A 11 -2.13 4.09 -2.80
C ILE A 11 -1.98 4.21 -4.32
N LYS A 12 -2.70 5.14 -4.96
CA LYS A 12 -2.59 5.39 -6.41
C LYS A 12 -1.16 5.75 -6.84
N SER A 13 -0.45 6.54 -6.04
CA SER A 13 0.95 6.88 -6.34
C SER A 13 1.85 5.65 -6.32
N TYR A 14 1.59 4.69 -5.44
CA TYR A 14 2.35 3.44 -5.36
C TYR A 14 1.99 2.49 -6.49
N GLU A 15 0.70 2.36 -6.82
CA GLU A 15 0.23 1.59 -7.98
C GLU A 15 0.85 2.09 -9.29
N ASN A 16 0.94 3.42 -9.46
CA ASN A 16 1.54 4.04 -10.66
C ASN A 16 3.01 3.66 -10.88
N VAL A 17 3.76 3.40 -9.80
CA VAL A 17 5.17 2.96 -9.89
C VAL A 17 5.31 1.44 -9.81
N GLY A 18 4.19 0.71 -9.91
CA GLY A 18 4.17 -0.75 -10.05
C GLY A 18 3.95 -1.54 -8.77
N PHE A 19 3.69 -0.89 -7.62
CA PHE A 19 3.33 -1.62 -6.40
C PHE A 19 1.93 -2.23 -6.52
N LYS A 20 1.73 -3.36 -5.86
CA LYS A 20 0.47 -4.10 -5.79
C LYS A 20 0.07 -4.31 -4.34
N VAL A 21 -1.24 -4.40 -4.10
CA VAL A 21 -1.78 -4.76 -2.78
C VAL A 21 -1.59 -6.25 -2.54
N GLU A 22 -0.98 -6.60 -1.42
CA GLU A 22 -0.79 -7.99 -0.96
C GLU A 22 -1.79 -8.39 0.12
N GLY A 23 -2.31 -7.41 0.88
CA GLY A 23 -3.23 -7.70 1.96
C GLY A 23 -3.71 -6.46 2.70
N GLU A 24 -4.72 -6.70 3.54
CA GLU A 24 -5.35 -5.69 4.38
C GLU A 24 -5.29 -6.15 5.83
N GLU A 25 -4.79 -5.27 6.70
CA GLU A 25 -4.71 -5.47 8.14
C GLU A 25 -5.72 -4.54 8.81
N ARG A 26 -6.90 -5.10 9.08
CA ARG A 26 -8.00 -4.41 9.76
C ARG A 26 -7.56 -4.02 11.17
N GLU A 27 -7.85 -2.78 11.54
CA GLU A 27 -7.47 -2.21 12.84
C GLU A 27 -5.94 -2.22 13.10
N GLY A 28 -5.12 -2.19 12.04
CA GLY A 28 -3.66 -2.25 12.13
C GLY A 28 -3.00 -1.02 12.76
N ALA A 29 -3.68 0.13 12.79
CA ALA A 29 -3.16 1.35 13.41
C ALA A 29 -4.22 2.06 14.27
N TYR A 30 -3.82 2.51 15.47
CA TYR A 30 -4.68 3.36 16.32
C TYR A 30 -4.27 4.83 16.16
N ILE A 31 -5.12 5.62 15.50
CA ILE A 31 -4.83 7.00 15.11
C ILE A 31 -6.04 7.88 15.45
N ASN A 32 -5.80 9.01 16.12
CA ASN A 32 -6.84 9.98 16.48
C ASN A 32 -8.04 9.36 17.21
N GLY A 33 -7.79 8.36 18.07
CA GLY A 33 -8.82 7.71 18.86
C GLY A 33 -9.61 6.62 18.11
N LYS A 34 -9.26 6.31 16.87
CA LYS A 34 -9.94 5.32 16.02
C LYS A 34 -8.94 4.29 15.50
N TYR A 35 -9.41 3.05 15.36
CA TYR A 35 -8.69 2.03 14.62
C TYR A 35 -8.87 2.23 13.12
N GLU A 36 -7.76 2.32 12.42
CA GLU A 36 -7.69 2.43 10.98
C GLU A 36 -7.07 1.17 10.39
N THR A 37 -7.43 0.89 9.15
CA THR A 37 -6.93 -0.26 8.41
C THR A 37 -5.63 0.09 7.69
N ASP A 38 -4.64 -0.77 7.82
CA ASP A 38 -3.42 -0.75 7.01
C ASP A 38 -3.59 -1.58 5.74
N ILE A 39 -3.14 -1.05 4.61
CA ILE A 39 -2.97 -1.77 3.34
C ILE A 39 -1.49 -2.10 3.18
N HIS A 40 -1.21 -3.38 2.97
CA HIS A 40 0.11 -3.88 2.66
C HIS A 40 0.31 -3.88 1.16
N MET A 41 1.33 -3.17 0.69
CA MET A 41 1.71 -3.12 -0.71
C MET A 41 3.17 -3.50 -0.90
N SER A 42 3.47 -4.19 -2.01
CA SER A 42 4.83 -4.56 -2.40
C SER A 42 5.01 -4.46 -3.91
N ILE A 43 6.26 -4.56 -4.36
CA ILE A 43 6.61 -4.81 -5.75
C ILE A 43 7.71 -5.86 -5.74
N LEU A 44 7.55 -6.92 -6.53
CA LEU A 44 8.57 -7.96 -6.64
C LEU A 44 9.72 -7.45 -7.52
N LYS A 45 10.94 -7.96 -7.26
CA LYS A 45 12.11 -7.60 -8.05
C LYS A 45 11.92 -7.86 -9.55
N SER A 46 11.27 -8.97 -9.91
CA SER A 46 10.97 -9.31 -11.31
C SER A 46 9.99 -8.32 -11.96
N GLU A 47 9.02 -7.82 -11.20
CA GLU A 47 8.04 -6.84 -11.69
C GLU A 47 8.73 -5.49 -11.92
N TYR A 48 9.55 -5.05 -10.95
CA TYR A 48 10.36 -3.85 -11.08
C TYR A 48 11.32 -3.91 -12.28
N GLN A 49 11.93 -5.06 -12.55
CA GLN A 49 12.83 -5.25 -13.70
C GLN A 49 12.11 -5.29 -15.05
N GLN A 50 10.81 -5.64 -15.08
CA GLN A 50 10.00 -5.63 -16.30
C GLN A 50 9.38 -4.25 -16.57
N SER A 51 9.12 -3.48 -15.51
CA SER A 51 8.78 -2.07 -15.62
C SER A 51 10.02 -1.32 -16.13
N ASN A 52 10.03 -0.93 -17.41
CA ASN A 52 11.04 -0.04 -18.01
C ASN A 52 10.97 1.39 -17.41
N VAL A 53 10.97 1.53 -16.09
CA VAL A 53 11.11 2.80 -15.37
C VAL A 53 12.58 3.21 -15.39
#